data_AF-A0A4U6T2Y4-F1
#
_entry.id   AF-A0A4U6T2Y4-F1
#
_cell.length_a   1.000
_cell.length_b   1.000
_cell.length_c   1.000
_cell.angle_alpha   90.00
_cell.angle_beta   90.00
_cell.angle_gamma   90.00
#
_symmetry.space_group_name_H-M   'P 1'
#
loop_
_entity.id
_entity.type
_entity.pdbx_description
1 polymer ?
#
loop_
_entity_poly.entity_id
_entity_poly.type
_entity_poly.pdbx_seq_one_letter_code
_entity_poly.pdbx_strand_id
1 'polypeptide(L)'
;MANPEAWVRLLEEDFSAPCMEDRFCVPCAAAFCNHCCGAHHRGQGHQVVVRAAAEGAQSGAAQGPARGGGRDSFCVTCGAGFSAALCGHHVGHDTFRVVVYGGRYCARWTGSEPWFHMFTGTESYRDEEGYILFPLHPCCGGSRCQNCGRCCR
;
A
#
# COMPACT_ATOMS: atom_id res chain seq x y z
N MET A 1 4.74 9.48 -17.86
CA MET A 1 5.69 10.14 -16.94
C MET A 1 5.22 9.86 -15.52
N ALA A 2 6.07 9.30 -14.67
CA ALA A 2 5.70 9.02 -13.27
C ALA A 2 5.41 10.33 -12.54
N ASN A 3 4.31 10.39 -11.77
CA ASN A 3 3.97 11.55 -10.96
C ASN A 3 5.03 11.69 -9.84
N PRO A 4 5.85 12.77 -9.80
CA PRO A 4 6.86 12.95 -8.74
C PRO A 4 6.25 12.96 -7.33
N GLU A 5 4.98 13.33 -7.18
CA GLU A 5 4.27 13.25 -5.91
C GLU A 5 4.07 11.81 -5.41
N ALA A 6 3.96 10.84 -6.33
CA ALA A 6 3.76 9.43 -5.94
C ALA A 6 4.95 8.89 -5.15
N TRP A 7 6.17 9.35 -5.44
CA TRP A 7 7.37 8.91 -4.74
C TRP A 7 7.53 9.54 -3.36
N VAL A 8 7.12 10.80 -3.21
CA VAL A 8 7.01 11.42 -1.88
C VAL A 8 6.01 10.62 -1.04
N ARG A 9 4.84 10.29 -1.61
CA ARG A 9 3.83 9.48 -0.93
C ARG A 9 4.33 8.09 -0.55
N LEU A 10 5.08 7.42 -1.43
CA LEU A 10 5.71 6.13 -1.13
C LEU A 10 6.57 6.20 0.14
N LEU A 11 7.38 7.24 0.29
CA LEU A 11 8.29 7.40 1.42
C LEU A 11 7.59 7.85 2.71
N GLU A 12 6.41 8.46 2.59
CA GLU A 12 5.57 8.90 3.72
C GLU A 12 4.54 7.86 4.15
N GLU A 13 4.29 6.84 3.32
CA GLU A 13 3.29 5.82 3.57
C GLU A 13 3.66 4.97 4.79
N ASP A 14 2.70 4.80 5.70
CA ASP A 14 2.83 3.91 6.84
C ASP A 14 2.38 2.49 6.47
N PHE A 15 3.32 1.66 6.02
CA PHE A 15 3.06 0.26 5.68
C PHE A 15 2.79 -0.64 6.90
N SER A 16 2.95 -0.13 8.13
CA SER A 16 2.54 -0.84 9.35
C SER A 16 1.05 -0.67 9.66
N ALA A 17 0.40 0.34 9.09
CA ALA A 17 -1.02 0.60 9.31
C ALA A 17 -1.88 -0.51 8.67
N PRO A 18 -2.79 -1.13 9.45
CA PRO A 18 -3.62 -2.20 8.93
C PRO A 18 -4.60 -1.71 7.87
N CYS A 19 -4.88 -2.56 6.89
CA CYS A 19 -5.95 -2.39 5.92
C CYS A 19 -7.18 -3.15 6.42
N MET A 20 -8.35 -2.51 6.47
CA MET A 20 -9.61 -3.12 6.87
C MET A 20 -10.70 -2.85 5.84
N GLU A 21 -11.52 -3.84 5.52
CA GLU A 21 -12.69 -3.72 4.66
C GLU A 21 -13.85 -2.97 5.37
N ASP A 22 -13.69 -1.67 5.62
CA ASP A 22 -14.67 -0.86 6.36
C ASP A 22 -15.69 -0.15 5.45
N ARG A 23 -15.52 -0.25 4.12
CA ARG A 23 -16.39 0.36 3.12
C ARG A 23 -16.70 -0.62 2.00
N PHE A 24 -17.80 -0.37 1.30
CA PHE A 24 -18.18 -1.06 0.09
C PHE A 24 -18.46 -0.06 -1.01
N CYS A 25 -17.85 -0.24 -2.17
CA CYS A 25 -18.11 0.55 -3.36
C CYS A 25 -19.20 -0.14 -4.18
N VAL A 26 -20.35 0.51 -4.35
CA VAL A 26 -21.51 -0.05 -5.07
C VAL A 26 -21.22 -0.28 -6.55
N PRO A 27 -20.67 0.70 -7.31
CA PRO A 27 -20.33 0.49 -8.72
C PRO A 27 -19.28 -0.60 -8.97
N CYS A 28 -18.28 -0.70 -8.09
CA CYS A 28 -17.23 -1.72 -8.21
C CYS A 28 -17.66 -3.08 -7.63
N ALA A 29 -18.80 -3.13 -6.94
CA ALA A 29 -19.27 -4.28 -6.17
C ALA A 29 -18.18 -4.90 -5.28
N ALA A 30 -17.35 -4.06 -4.65
CA ALA A 30 -16.15 -4.49 -3.93
C ALA A 30 -16.01 -3.78 -2.58
N ALA A 31 -15.62 -4.54 -1.57
CA ALA A 31 -15.19 -3.98 -0.29
C ALA A 31 -13.83 -3.27 -0.45
N PHE A 32 -13.60 -2.23 0.34
CA PHE A 32 -12.36 -1.48 0.33
C PHE A 32 -12.06 -0.85 1.69
N CYS A 33 -10.80 -0.49 1.88
CA CYS A 33 -10.34 0.26 3.04
C CYS A 33 -10.44 1.76 2.78
N ASN A 34 -11.18 2.47 3.64
CA ASN A 34 -11.34 3.92 3.56
C ASN A 34 -9.99 4.65 3.61
N HIS A 35 -9.00 4.11 4.31
CA HIS A 35 -7.68 4.74 4.33
C HIS A 35 -7.00 4.62 2.96
N CYS A 36 -6.94 3.41 2.39
CA CYS A 36 -6.22 3.18 1.13
C CYS A 36 -6.95 3.80 -0.06
N CYS A 37 -8.28 3.78 -0.06
CA CYS A 37 -9.09 4.06 -1.25
C CYS A 37 -10.11 5.17 -1.04
N GLY A 38 -10.36 5.60 0.20
CA GLY A 38 -11.42 6.56 0.52
C GLY A 38 -11.21 7.94 -0.10
N ALA A 39 -9.97 8.38 -0.29
CA ALA A 39 -9.67 9.63 -0.99
C ALA A 39 -10.16 9.60 -2.44
N HIS A 40 -10.02 8.46 -3.12
CA HIS A 40 -10.53 8.27 -4.47
C HIS A 40 -12.07 8.23 -4.50
N HIS A 41 -12.70 7.59 -3.52
CA HIS A 41 -14.17 7.47 -3.46
C HIS A 41 -14.89 8.71 -2.89
N ARG A 42 -14.15 9.66 -2.30
CA ARG A 42 -14.71 10.85 -1.66
C ARG A 42 -15.47 11.69 -2.68
N GLY A 43 -16.71 12.05 -2.36
CA GLY A 43 -17.55 12.92 -3.19
C GLY A 43 -18.25 12.23 -4.35
N GLN A 44 -18.04 10.93 -4.58
CA GLN A 44 -18.69 10.21 -5.68
C GLN A 44 -20.08 9.63 -5.31
N GLY A 45 -20.47 9.62 -4.02
CA GLY A 45 -21.75 9.03 -3.58
C GLY A 45 -21.83 7.50 -3.71
N HIS A 46 -20.73 6.84 -4.08
CA HIS A 46 -20.67 5.43 -4.46
C HIS A 46 -20.32 4.48 -3.32
N GLN A 47 -20.16 4.97 -2.09
CA GLN A 47 -19.66 4.19 -0.96
C GLN A 47 -20.70 3.98 0.15
N VAL A 48 -20.76 2.77 0.68
CA VAL A 48 -21.53 2.40 1.87
C VAL A 48 -20.56 2.05 2.99
N VAL A 49 -20.86 2.47 4.21
CA VAL A 49 -20.07 2.10 5.41
C VAL A 49 -20.47 0.69 5.82
N VAL A 50 -19.53 -0.24 5.82
CA VAL A 50 -19.77 -1.58 6.34
C VAL A 50 -19.51 -1.51 7.84
N ARG A 51 -20.57 -1.43 8.65
CA ARG A 51 -20.44 -1.61 10.10
C ARG A 51 -20.48 -3.10 10.39
N ALA A 52 -19.44 -3.63 11.03
CA ALA A 52 -19.51 -4.96 11.60
C ALA A 52 -20.71 -4.97 12.57
N ALA A 53 -21.70 -5.84 12.31
CA ALA A 53 -22.78 -6.05 13.25
C ALA A 53 -22.15 -6.61 14.54
N ALA A 54 -22.41 -5.95 15.67
CA ALA A 54 -22.23 -6.59 16.97
C ALA A 54 -23.00 -7.92 16.94
N GLU A 55 -22.38 -8.98 17.46
CA GLU A 55 -22.87 -10.36 17.41
C GLU A 55 -24.40 -10.42 17.67
N GLY A 56 -25.19 -10.81 16.66
CA GLY A 56 -26.62 -11.02 16.85
C GLY A 56 -27.59 -10.76 15.70
N ALA A 57 -27.17 -10.45 14.47
CA ALA A 57 -28.12 -10.25 13.36
C ALA A 57 -27.72 -11.05 12.10
N GLN A 58 -28.44 -12.16 11.88
CA GLN A 58 -28.42 -12.91 10.62
C GLN A 58 -29.39 -12.28 9.61
N SER A 59 -28.87 -11.85 8.46
CA SER A 59 -29.52 -12.07 7.14
C SER A 59 -28.69 -11.48 5.99
N GLY A 60 -28.29 -12.32 5.03
CA GLY A 60 -28.51 -11.98 3.62
C GLY A 60 -27.36 -11.42 2.76
N ALA A 61 -26.13 -11.91 2.88
CA ALA A 61 -25.13 -12.11 1.81
C ALA A 61 -23.84 -12.55 2.51
N ALA A 62 -23.21 -13.63 2.04
CA ALA A 62 -22.04 -14.21 2.69
C ALA A 62 -20.83 -13.25 2.66
N GLN A 63 -20.76 -12.33 3.61
CA GLN A 63 -19.54 -11.61 3.96
C GLN A 63 -19.00 -12.28 5.21
N GLY A 64 -17.91 -13.03 5.03
CA GLY A 64 -17.14 -13.58 6.15
C GLY A 64 -16.63 -12.46 7.07
N PRO A 65 -16.00 -12.80 8.21
CA PRO A 65 -15.45 -11.79 9.11
C PRO A 65 -14.53 -10.84 8.34
N ALA A 66 -14.64 -9.54 8.63
CA ALA A 66 -13.85 -8.49 7.99
C ALA A 66 -12.37 -8.92 7.93
N ARG A 67 -11.83 -9.07 6.72
CA ARG A 67 -10.45 -9.53 6.57
C ARG A 67 -9.53 -8.33 6.75
N GLY A 68 -8.75 -8.36 7.84
CA GLY A 68 -7.65 -7.42 8.03
C GLY A 68 -6.40 -7.91 7.30
N GLY A 69 -5.63 -6.99 6.74
CA GLY A 69 -4.38 -7.32 6.03
C GLY A 69 -3.34 -6.22 6.13
N GLY A 70 -2.07 -6.60 6.05
CA GLY A 70 -0.98 -5.63 5.89
C GLY A 70 -1.01 -4.98 4.51
N ARG A 71 -0.41 -3.79 4.40
CA ARG A 71 -0.18 -3.14 3.11
C ARG A 71 1.10 -3.71 2.51
N ASP A 72 0.91 -4.59 1.55
CA ASP A 72 1.97 -5.37 0.92
C ASP A 72 2.22 -4.94 -0.52
N SER A 73 1.62 -3.83 -0.94
CA SER A 73 1.73 -3.28 -2.29
C SER A 73 1.62 -1.76 -2.28
N PHE A 74 2.21 -1.12 -3.28
CA PHE A 74 2.05 0.31 -3.54
C PHE A 74 1.58 0.53 -4.98
N CYS A 75 0.60 1.40 -5.16
CA CYS A 75 0.09 1.77 -6.47
C CYS A 75 0.65 3.14 -6.89
N VAL A 76 1.43 3.16 -7.96
CA VAL A 76 2.07 4.39 -8.48
C VAL A 76 1.01 5.35 -9.02
N THR A 77 -0.01 4.83 -9.71
CA THR A 77 -1.10 5.62 -10.27
C THR A 77 -1.93 6.31 -9.18
N CYS A 78 -2.21 5.60 -8.09
CA CYS A 78 -3.01 6.13 -6.98
C CYS A 78 -2.15 6.88 -5.95
N GLY A 79 -0.84 6.64 -5.93
CA GLY A 79 0.07 7.16 -4.92
C GLY A 79 -0.30 6.70 -3.51
N ALA A 80 -0.59 5.42 -3.33
CA ALA A 80 -1.05 4.87 -2.05
C ALA A 80 -0.58 3.42 -1.82
N GLY A 81 -0.22 3.12 -0.58
CA GLY A 81 -0.02 1.77 -0.08
C GLY A 81 -1.35 1.05 0.13
N PHE A 82 -1.45 -0.20 -0.33
CA PHE A 82 -2.67 -1.00 -0.27
C PHE A 82 -2.39 -2.48 0.06
N SER A 83 -3.43 -3.20 0.44
CA SER A 83 -3.36 -4.66 0.59
C SER A 83 -3.82 -5.32 -0.70
N ALA A 84 -2.95 -6.08 -1.37
CA ALA A 84 -3.31 -6.77 -2.62
C ALA A 84 -4.42 -7.81 -2.42
N ALA A 85 -4.54 -8.37 -1.21
CA ALA A 85 -5.57 -9.33 -0.87
C ALA A 85 -6.97 -8.69 -0.73
N LEU A 86 -7.05 -7.41 -0.35
CA LEU A 86 -8.31 -6.72 -0.02
C LEU A 86 -8.69 -5.67 -1.06
N CYS A 87 -7.72 -4.99 -1.66
CA CYS A 87 -7.96 -3.89 -2.60
C CYS A 87 -7.72 -4.35 -4.04
N GLY A 88 -8.49 -5.35 -4.49
CA GLY A 88 -8.35 -5.95 -5.83
C GLY A 88 -8.65 -5.00 -7.01
N HIS A 89 -9.24 -3.83 -6.76
CA HIS A 89 -9.50 -2.82 -7.80
C HIS A 89 -8.23 -2.12 -8.31
N HIS A 90 -7.05 -2.40 -7.74
CA HIS A 90 -5.77 -1.95 -8.28
C HIS A 90 -5.27 -2.83 -9.46
N VAL A 91 -6.02 -3.87 -9.84
CA VAL A 91 -5.73 -4.63 -11.06
C VAL A 91 -5.74 -3.70 -12.27
N GLY A 92 -4.65 -3.75 -13.05
CA GLY A 92 -4.46 -2.90 -14.22
C GLY A 92 -3.78 -1.55 -13.93
N HIS A 93 -3.48 -1.24 -12.67
CA HIS A 93 -2.65 -0.08 -12.32
C HIS A 93 -1.17 -0.48 -12.22
N ASP A 94 -0.28 0.50 -12.40
CA ASP A 94 1.15 0.31 -12.13
C ASP A 94 1.35 0.12 -10.62
N THR A 95 1.77 -1.08 -10.23
CA THR A 95 1.94 -1.47 -8.82
C THR A 95 3.23 -2.24 -8.62
N PHE A 96 3.76 -2.22 -7.39
CA PHE A 96 4.86 -3.10 -6.98
C PHE A 96 4.64 -3.62 -5.56
N ARG A 97 5.31 -4.73 -5.24
CA ARG A 97 5.24 -5.37 -3.93
C ARG A 97 6.07 -4.64 -2.89
N VAL A 98 5.54 -4.57 -1.67
CA VAL A 98 6.25 -4.14 -0.48
C VAL A 98 6.39 -5.32 0.46
N VAL A 99 7.62 -5.60 0.88
CA VAL A 99 7.98 -6.74 1.73
C VAL A 99 8.71 -6.25 2.97
N VAL A 100 8.76 -7.08 4.01
CA VAL A 100 9.59 -6.83 5.18
C VAL A 100 10.87 -7.67 5.08
N TYR A 101 12.02 -7.01 5.04
CA TYR A 101 13.33 -7.66 5.00
C TYR A 101 14.26 -7.05 6.05
N GLY A 102 14.81 -7.88 6.94
CA GLY A 102 15.65 -7.40 8.04
C GLY A 102 14.95 -6.37 8.94
N GLY A 103 13.65 -6.53 9.18
CA GLY A 103 12.83 -5.61 9.99
C GLY A 103 12.46 -4.29 9.31
N ARG A 104 12.75 -4.13 8.02
CA ARG A 104 12.48 -2.90 7.25
C ARG A 104 11.52 -3.16 6.10
N TYR A 105 10.67 -2.18 5.80
CA TYR A 105 9.85 -2.19 4.59
C TYR A 105 10.72 -1.91 3.38
N CYS A 106 10.66 -2.79 2.40
CA CYS A 106 11.39 -2.72 1.16
C CYS A 106 10.42 -2.81 -0.01
N ALA A 107 10.61 -1.97 -1.03
CA ALA A 107 10.02 -2.24 -2.32
C ALA A 107 10.77 -3.40 -2.99
N ARG A 108 10.03 -4.38 -3.51
CA ARG A 108 10.57 -5.56 -4.19
C ARG A 108 10.40 -5.43 -5.69
N TRP A 109 11.51 -5.37 -6.42
CA TRP A 109 11.57 -5.07 -7.85
C TRP A 109 12.32 -6.12 -8.65
N THR A 110 12.00 -6.27 -9.92
CA THR A 110 12.69 -7.14 -10.88
C THR A 110 13.95 -6.48 -11.42
N GLY A 111 14.02 -5.14 -11.43
CA GLY A 111 15.06 -4.36 -12.07
C GLY A 111 14.75 -3.95 -13.51
N SER A 112 13.58 -4.33 -14.02
CA SER A 112 13.09 -3.96 -15.35
C SER A 112 11.97 -2.92 -15.30
N GLU A 113 11.61 -2.43 -14.11
CA GLU A 113 10.56 -1.45 -13.94
C GLU A 113 10.91 -0.11 -14.61
N PRO A 114 9.97 0.55 -15.29
CA PRO A 114 10.21 1.83 -15.96
C PRO A 114 10.77 2.92 -15.02
N TRP A 115 10.45 2.84 -13.73
CA TRP A 115 10.87 3.79 -12.70
C TRP A 115 12.17 3.42 -11.97
N PHE A 116 12.80 2.29 -12.30
CA PHE A 116 13.99 1.78 -11.60
C PHE A 116 15.11 2.83 -11.49
N HIS A 117 15.30 3.62 -12.55
CA HIS A 117 16.32 4.67 -12.62
C HIS A 117 16.17 5.76 -11.54
N MET A 118 14.97 5.98 -10.99
CA MET A 118 14.74 7.01 -9.95
C MET A 118 15.40 6.67 -8.61
N PHE A 119 15.81 5.43 -8.41
CA PHE A 119 16.45 4.98 -7.17
C PHE A 119 17.93 4.61 -7.36
N THR A 120 18.51 4.99 -8.51
CA THR A 120 19.93 4.81 -8.79
C THR A 120 20.78 5.48 -7.70
N GLY A 121 21.74 4.75 -7.14
CA GLY A 121 22.60 5.24 -6.06
C GLY A 121 22.05 5.03 -4.65
N THR A 122 20.82 4.51 -4.50
CA THR A 122 20.30 4.04 -3.20
C THR A 122 20.87 2.66 -2.88
N GLU A 123 21.19 2.40 -1.62
CA GLU A 123 21.55 1.06 -1.16
C GLU A 123 20.40 0.09 -1.45
N SER A 124 20.73 -1.05 -2.07
CA SER A 124 19.76 -2.10 -2.37
C SER A 124 20.35 -3.47 -2.07
N TYR A 125 19.46 -4.42 -1.80
CA TYR A 125 19.81 -5.80 -1.51
C TYR A 125 19.20 -6.72 -2.57
N ARG A 126 19.60 -7.99 -2.57
CA ARG A 126 18.89 -9.04 -3.32
C ARG A 126 18.28 -10.04 -2.35
N ASP A 127 17.03 -10.43 -2.61
CA ASP A 127 16.43 -11.56 -1.92
C ASP A 127 16.87 -12.89 -2.54
N GLU A 128 16.45 -14.00 -1.91
CA GLU A 128 16.78 -15.36 -2.36
C GLU A 128 16.21 -15.70 -3.75
N GLU A 129 15.13 -15.01 -4.14
CA GLU A 129 14.49 -15.15 -5.45
C GLU A 129 15.14 -14.25 -6.52
N GLY A 130 16.15 -13.45 -6.14
CA GLY A 130 16.92 -12.57 -7.02
C GLY A 130 16.29 -11.20 -7.26
N TYR A 131 15.16 -10.88 -6.63
CA TYR A 131 14.56 -9.56 -6.68
C TYR A 131 15.43 -8.54 -5.97
N ILE A 132 15.39 -7.30 -6.46
CA ILE A 132 16.09 -6.17 -5.87
C ILE A 132 15.19 -5.57 -4.80
N LEU A 133 15.70 -5.47 -3.58
CA LEU A 133 15.03 -4.88 -2.44
C LEU A 133 15.55 -3.47 -2.18
N PHE A 134 14.66 -2.49 -2.29
CA PHE A 134 14.95 -1.09 -1.97
C PHE A 134 14.30 -0.70 -0.65
N PRO A 135 15.09 -0.38 0.40
CA PRO A 135 14.54 0.09 1.68
C PRO A 135 13.76 1.39 1.49
N LEU A 136 12.48 1.38 1.87
CA LEU A 136 11.60 2.56 1.79
C LEU A 136 11.88 3.58 2.89
N HIS A 137 12.45 3.10 3.99
CA HIS A 137 12.95 3.95 5.07
C HIS A 137 14.44 3.63 5.26
N PRO A 138 15.36 4.52 4.85
CA PRO A 138 16.78 4.26 5.02
C PRO A 138 17.13 4.17 6.51
N CYS A 139 17.97 3.19 6.87
CA CYS A 139 18.55 3.12 8.20
C CYS A 139 19.30 4.42 8.48
N CYS A 140 18.76 5.24 9.35
CA CYS A 140 19.47 6.39 9.85
C CYS A 140 20.57 5.84 10.76
N GLY A 141 21.83 5.85 10.32
CA GLY A 141 22.99 5.51 11.16
C GLY A 141 23.25 6.55 12.27
N GLY A 142 22.20 7.17 12.83
CA GLY A 142 22.25 8.29 13.77
C GLY A 142 22.01 9.68 13.16
N SER A 143 21.94 9.82 11.84
CA SER A 143 21.73 11.10 11.14
C SER A 143 20.43 11.14 10.31
N ARG A 144 19.81 12.32 10.20
CA ARG A 144 18.52 12.54 9.50
C ARG A 144 18.61 12.07 8.05
N CYS A 145 17.61 11.32 7.58
CA CYS A 145 17.50 10.91 6.18
C CYS A 145 17.52 12.14 5.26
N GLN A 146 18.38 12.16 4.24
CA GLN A 146 18.48 13.28 3.29
C GLN A 146 17.24 13.42 2.39
N ASN A 147 16.45 12.36 2.24
CA ASN A 147 15.32 12.33 1.32
C ASN A 147 13.98 12.70 2.00
N CYS A 148 13.79 12.34 3.27
CA CYS A 148 12.56 12.65 4.02
C CYS A 148 12.78 13.53 5.27
N GLY A 149 14.02 13.90 5.60
CA GLY A 149 14.37 14.81 6.69
C GLY A 149 14.10 14.28 8.10
N ARG A 150 13.73 13.00 8.25
CA ARG A 150 13.38 12.38 9.55
C ARG A 150 14.33 11.21 9.86
N CYS A 151 14.56 10.97 11.15
CA CYS A 151 15.17 9.73 11.63
C CYS A 151 14.08 8.68 11.85
N CYS A 152 14.37 7.41 11.56
CA CYS A 152 13.51 6.28 11.89
C CYS A 152 13.17 6.27 13.39
N ARG A 153 11.92 5.95 13.73
CA ARG A 153 11.56 5.44 15.07
C ARG A 153 11.91 3.97 15.15
#